data_AF-A0A0D0PYG5-F1
#
_entry.id   AF-A0A0D0PYG5-F1
#
_cell.length_a   1.000
_cell.length_b   1.000
_cell.length_c   1.000
_cell.angle_alpha   90.00
_cell.angle_beta   90.00
_cell.angle_gamma   90.00
#
_symmetry.space_group_name_H-M   'P 1'
#
loop_
_entity.id
_entity.type
_entity.pdbx_description
1 polymer ?
#
loop_
_entity_poly.entity_id
_entity_poly.type
_entity_poly.pdbx_seq_one_letter_code
_entity_poly.pdbx_strand_id
1 'polypeptide(L)' 'MLSWALVFLVIALIAAALGFGGIAGASAGIAQVLFFIFAALFVISLIARFVRN' A
#
# COMPACT_ATOMS: atom_id res chain seq x y z
N MET A 1 -25.61 5.63 -1.03
CA MET A 1 -24.13 5.51 -0.83
C MET A 1 -23.77 5.27 0.63
N LEU A 2 -24.31 6.04 1.59
CA LEU A 2 -24.04 5.87 3.03
C LEU A 2 -24.38 4.47 3.58
N SER A 3 -25.50 3.87 3.14
CA SER A 3 -25.89 2.50 3.50
C SER A 3 -24.83 1.47 3.05
N TRP A 4 -24.33 1.57 1.82
CA TRP A 4 -23.26 0.70 1.32
C TRP A 4 -21.96 0.86 2.09
N ALA A 5 -21.56 2.10 2.43
CA ALA A 5 -20.37 2.34 3.25
C ALA A 5 -20.46 1.69 4.63
N LEU A 6 -21.62 1.73 5.28
CA LEU A 6 -21.86 1.04 6.56
C LEU A 6 -21.77 -0.49 6.43
N VAL A 7 -22.30 -1.06 5.34
CA VAL A 7 -22.19 -2.50 5.08
C VAL A 7 -20.73 -2.90 4.92
N PHE A 8 -19.94 -2.16 4.14
CA PHE A 8 -18.51 -2.43 3.98
C PHE A 8 -17.71 -2.25 5.27
N LEU A 9 -18.08 -1.27 6.10
CA LEU A 9 -17.46 -1.07 7.42
C LEU A 9 -17.65 -2.30 8.32
N VAL A 10 -18.86 -2.84 8.37
CA VAL A 10 -19.16 -4.04 9.18
C VAL A 10 -18.37 -5.25 8.66
N ILE A 11 -18.33 -5.44 7.33
CA ILE A 11 -17.56 -6.52 6.70
C ILE A 11 -16.06 -6.39 7.04
N ALA A 12 -15.51 -5.17 6.96
CA ALA A 12 -14.11 -4.92 7.27
C ALA A 12 -13.76 -5.21 8.73
N LEU A 13 -14.64 -4.86 9.68
CA LEU A 13 -14.45 -5.18 11.10
C LEU A 13 -14.50 -6.69 11.36
N ILE A 14 -15.45 -7.40 10.73
CA ILE A 14 -15.54 -8.86 10.83
C ILE A 14 -14.29 -9.51 10.25
N ALA A 15 -13.85 -9.10 9.06
CA ALA A 15 -12.62 -9.60 8.45
C ALA A 15 -11.40 -9.34 9.35
N ALA A 16 -11.27 -8.14 9.91
CA ALA A 16 -10.19 -7.81 10.83
C ALA A 16 -10.20 -8.71 12.08
N ALA A 17 -11.38 -8.93 12.68
CA ALA A 17 -11.54 -9.80 13.85
C ALA A 17 -11.28 -11.29 13.55
N LEU A 18 -11.61 -11.76 12.34
CA LEU A 18 -11.37 -13.14 11.89
C LEU A 18 -9.91 -13.42 11.51
N GLY A 19 -9.00 -12.45 11.67
CA GLY A 19 -7.56 -12.67 11.49
C GLY A 19 -6.99 -12.21 10.16
N PHE A 20 -7.73 -11.43 9.34
CA PHE A 20 -7.15 -10.79 8.16
C PHE A 20 -6.01 -9.80 8.48
N GLY A 21 -5.80 -9.46 9.76
CA GLY A 21 -4.62 -8.69 10.20
C GLY A 21 -3.28 -9.34 9.85
N GLY A 22 -3.19 -10.68 9.78
CA GLY A 22 -1.96 -11.37 9.36
C GLY A 22 -1.59 -11.12 7.90
N ILE A 23 -2.60 -11.05 7.02
CA ILE A 23 -2.43 -10.75 5.59
C ILE A 23 -2.06 -9.27 5.41
N ALA A 24 -2.61 -8.38 6.24
CA ALA A 24 -2.20 -6.99 6.28
C ALA A 24 -0.72 -6.83 6.65
N GLY A 25 -0.21 -7.63 7.60
CA GLY A 25 1.21 -7.67 7.94
C GLY A 25 2.11 -8.16 6.80
N ALA A 26 1.75 -9.26 6.14
CA ALA A 26 2.49 -9.75 4.98
C ALA A 26 2.49 -8.75 3.81
N SER A 27 1.35 -8.12 3.56
CA SER A 27 1.19 -7.09 2.54
C SER A 27 2.00 -5.83 2.86
N ALA A 28 2.08 -5.44 4.15
CA ALA A 28 2.89 -4.31 4.59
C ALA A 28 4.39 -4.55 4.31
N GLY A 29 4.90 -5.76 4.53
CA GLY A 29 6.28 -6.10 4.20
C GLY A 29 6.58 -5.99 2.71
N ILE A 30 5.68 -6.49 1.85
CA ILE A 30 5.82 -6.39 0.39
C ILE A 30 5.76 -4.92 -0.06
N ALA A 31 4.85 -4.13 0.52
CA ALA A 31 4.71 -2.71 0.22
C ALA A 31 5.98 -1.91 0.58
N GLN A 32 6.63 -2.22 1.71
CA GLN A 32 7.90 -1.60 2.10
C GLN A 32 8.99 -1.85 1.05
N VAL A 33 9.16 -3.10 0.59
CA VAL A 33 10.16 -3.43 -0.44
C VAL A 33 9.88 -2.67 -1.74
N LEU A 34 8.63 -2.65 -2.20
CA LEU A 34 8.23 -1.92 -3.40
C LEU A 34 8.46 -0.41 -3.27
N PHE A 35 8.19 0.17 -2.10
CA PHE A 35 8.43 1.59 -1.83
C PHE A 35 9.89 1.95 -2.01
N PHE A 36 10.82 1.15 -1.46
CA PHE A 36 12.26 1.42 -1.63
C PHE A 36 12.73 1.26 -3.07
N ILE A 37 12.23 0.26 -3.80
CA ILE A 37 12.54 0.09 -5.23
C ILE A 37 12.07 1.31 -6.03
N PHE A 38 10.82 1.74 -5.83
CA PHE A 38 10.28 2.93 -6.49
C PHE A 38 11.03 4.19 -6.11
N ALA A 39 11.38 4.37 -4.83
CA ALA A 39 12.16 5.51 -4.37
C ALA A 39 13.54 5.56 -5.02
N ALA A 40 14.24 4.42 -5.12
CA ALA A 40 15.53 4.34 -5.80
C ALA A 40 15.40 4.68 -7.30
N LEU A 41 14.43 4.09 -7.99
CA LEU A 41 14.16 4.39 -9.41
C LEU A 41 13.77 5.86 -9.62
N PHE A 42 12.98 6.42 -8.70
CA PHE A 42 12.60 7.83 -8.72
C PHE A 42 13.84 8.72 -8.63
N VAL A 43 14.73 8.48 -7.66
CA VAL A 43 15.99 9.22 -7.52
C VAL A 43 16.87 9.07 -8.76
N ILE A 44 17.02 7.84 -9.29
CA ILE A 44 17.78 7.60 -10.52
C ILE A 44 17.18 8.39 -11.70
N SER A 45 15.87 8.36 -11.88
CA SER A 45 15.20 9.10 -12.95
C SER A 45 15.35 10.62 -12.80
N LEU A 46 15.34 11.13 -11.57
CA LEU A 46 15.52 12.54 -11.26
C LEU A 46 16.94 12.98 -11.61
N ILE A 47 17.95 12.20 -11.22
CA ILE A 47 19.36 12.45 -11.54
C ILE A 47 19.58 12.34 -13.06
N ALA A 48 19.06 11.30 -13.70
CA ALA A 48 19.19 11.12 -15.15
C ALA A 48 18.58 12.29 -15.93
N ARG A 49 17.45 12.83 -15.46
CA ARG A 49 16.85 14.04 -16.04
C ARG A 49 17.71 15.27 -15.79
N PHE A 50 18.26 15.44 -14.59
CA PHE A 50 19.11 16.58 -14.26
C PHE A 50 20.43 16.59 -15.05
N VAL A 51 21.03 15.42 -15.29
CA VAL A 51 22.28 15.27 -16.05
C VAL A 51 22.08 15.42 -17.56
N ARG A 52 20.89 15.13 -18.08
CA ARG A 52 20.56 15.21 -19.51
C ARG A 52 20.05 16.59 -19.96
N ASN A 53 19.82 17.52 -19.02
CA ASN A 53 19.50 18.93 -19.29
C ASN A 53 20.77 19.79 -19.26
#